data_AF-A0A961A8R1-F1
#
_entry.id   AF-A0A961A8R1-F1
#
_cell.length_a   1.000
_cell.length_b   1.000
_cell.length_c   1.000
_cell.angle_alpha   90.00
_cell.angle_beta   90.00
_cell.angle_gamma   90.00
#
_symmetry.space_group_name_H-M   'P 1'
#
loop_
_entity.id
_entity.type
_entity.pdbx_description
1 polymer ?
#
loop_
_entity_poly.entity_id
_entity_poly.type
_entity_poly.pdbx_seq_one_letter_code
_entity_poly.pdbx_strand_id
1 'polypeptide(L)'
;LQAADFTGAFNIMQSSGGMTSSRAAQDAPIRTVMSGPAGGVIGAAAVGAALELPDIVSADVGGTTFDVALIAGGRSLEQSSTRINRRPVLQPTIDIVSIGAGGGSIAWIDAEGGLRIGPQSAQAVPGPACYGLGGTDATVTDAQVLLGYLDPDNYLSKRMVLDRAAAERVIRTEVAEPLGLDLIAAAQGIIHL
;
A
#
# COMPACT_ATOMS: atom_id res chain seq x y z
N LEU A 1 -27.07 -0.68 -1.63
CA LEU A 1 -27.41 -0.89 -3.06
C LEU A 1 -28.89 -1.19 -3.24
N GLN A 2 -29.44 -2.24 -2.63
CA GLN A 2 -30.90 -2.51 -2.68
C GLN A 2 -31.74 -1.38 -2.10
N ALA A 3 -31.36 -0.83 -0.94
CA ALA A 3 -32.04 0.35 -0.37
C ALA A 3 -31.92 1.64 -1.21
N ALA A 4 -31.13 1.61 -2.28
CA ALA A 4 -30.97 2.71 -3.23
C ALA A 4 -31.51 2.32 -4.63
N ASP A 5 -32.36 1.30 -4.72
CA ASP A 5 -33.01 0.80 -5.94
C ASP A 5 -32.05 0.49 -7.10
N PHE A 6 -30.83 0.05 -6.79
CA PHE A 6 -29.86 -0.35 -7.81
C PHE A 6 -30.29 -1.67 -8.48
N THR A 7 -30.51 -1.63 -9.80
CA THR A 7 -30.98 -2.78 -10.61
C THR A 7 -29.90 -3.41 -11.50
N GLY A 8 -28.67 -2.92 -11.45
CA GLY A 8 -27.55 -3.42 -12.26
C GLY A 8 -26.92 -4.71 -11.73
N ALA A 9 -25.97 -5.25 -12.49
CA ALA A 9 -25.12 -6.33 -12.02
C ALA A 9 -24.08 -5.81 -11.02
N PHE A 10 -24.03 -6.42 -9.84
CA PHE A 10 -22.99 -6.15 -8.84
C PHE A 10 -22.01 -7.32 -8.80
N ASN A 11 -20.84 -7.09 -9.37
CA ASN A 11 -19.79 -8.09 -9.51
C ASN A 11 -18.64 -7.84 -8.53
N ILE A 12 -17.96 -8.91 -8.15
CA ILE A 12 -16.83 -8.93 -7.24
C ILE A 12 -15.59 -9.37 -8.02
N MET A 13 -14.50 -8.62 -7.89
CA MET A 13 -13.20 -8.98 -8.45
C MET A 13 -12.67 -10.25 -7.77
N GLN A 14 -12.05 -11.14 -8.54
CA GLN A 14 -11.44 -12.36 -8.05
C GLN A 14 -9.92 -12.24 -8.05
N SER A 15 -9.26 -13.06 -7.24
CA SER A 15 -7.79 -13.19 -7.19
C SER A 15 -7.18 -13.53 -8.54
N SER A 16 -7.94 -14.20 -9.43
CA SER A 16 -7.54 -14.56 -10.78
C SER A 16 -7.69 -13.44 -11.82
N GLY A 17 -8.10 -12.23 -11.42
CA GLY A 17 -8.35 -11.10 -12.33
C GLY A 17 -9.70 -11.13 -13.05
N GLY A 18 -10.49 -12.19 -12.85
CA GLY A 18 -11.87 -12.30 -13.34
C GLY A 18 -12.87 -11.65 -12.39
N MET A 19 -14.15 -11.65 -12.78
CA MET A 19 -15.26 -11.17 -11.96
C MET A 19 -16.28 -12.27 -11.69
N THR A 20 -16.87 -12.26 -10.50
CA THR A 20 -17.93 -13.18 -10.09
C THR A 20 -19.13 -12.44 -9.48
N SER A 21 -20.27 -13.11 -9.33
CA SER A 21 -21.42 -12.51 -8.62
C SER A 21 -21.16 -12.42 -7.11
N SER A 22 -21.84 -11.48 -6.43
CA SER A 22 -21.77 -11.39 -4.96
C SER A 22 -22.19 -12.68 -4.25
N ARG A 23 -23.17 -13.41 -4.80
CA ARG A 23 -23.60 -14.71 -4.26
C ARG A 23 -22.49 -15.75 -4.34
N ALA A 24 -21.88 -15.90 -5.52
CA ALA A 24 -20.78 -16.85 -5.69
C ALA A 24 -19.53 -16.47 -4.88
N ALA A 25 -19.30 -15.17 -4.65
CA ALA A 25 -18.25 -14.70 -3.74
C ALA A 25 -18.53 -15.09 -2.28
N GLN A 26 -19.79 -15.06 -1.83
CA GLN A 26 -20.19 -15.54 -0.50
C GLN A 26 -20.00 -17.05 -0.35
N ASP A 27 -20.30 -17.82 -1.41
CA ASP A 27 -20.13 -19.28 -1.41
C ASP A 27 -18.65 -19.70 -1.44
N ALA A 28 -17.77 -18.90 -2.05
CA ALA A 28 -16.35 -19.19 -2.19
C ALA A 28 -15.45 -17.95 -1.94
N PRO A 29 -15.41 -17.41 -0.71
CA PRO A 29 -14.72 -16.16 -0.39
C PRO A 29 -13.19 -16.25 -0.57
N ILE A 30 -12.63 -17.46 -0.55
CA ILE A 30 -11.21 -17.68 -0.82
C ILE A 30 -10.78 -17.16 -2.20
N ARG A 31 -11.71 -17.08 -3.16
CA ARG A 31 -11.48 -16.58 -4.52
C ARG A 31 -11.36 -15.06 -4.61
N THR A 32 -11.59 -14.33 -3.51
CA THR A 32 -11.57 -12.86 -3.49
C THR A 32 -10.39 -12.30 -2.70
N VAL A 33 -9.52 -13.15 -2.16
CA VAL A 33 -8.32 -12.71 -1.43
C VAL A 33 -7.35 -12.06 -2.42
N MET A 34 -6.77 -10.90 -2.09
CA MET A 34 -5.94 -10.11 -3.02
C MET A 34 -6.66 -9.66 -4.31
N SER A 35 -8.00 -9.59 -4.30
CA SER A 35 -8.78 -9.14 -5.46
C SER A 35 -8.52 -7.68 -5.86
N GLY A 36 -8.23 -6.79 -4.90
CA GLY A 36 -7.90 -5.39 -5.18
C GLY A 36 -6.66 -5.25 -6.07
N PRO A 37 -5.48 -5.73 -5.61
CA PRO A 37 -4.26 -5.74 -6.42
C PRO A 37 -4.44 -6.46 -7.75
N ALA A 38 -5.15 -7.60 -7.79
CA ALA A 38 -5.46 -8.30 -9.04
C ALA A 38 -6.20 -7.40 -10.05
N GLY A 39 -7.19 -6.63 -9.59
CA GLY A 39 -7.86 -5.63 -10.42
C GLY A 39 -6.91 -4.55 -10.95
N GLY A 40 -5.97 -4.09 -10.11
CA GLY A 40 -4.91 -3.16 -10.51
C GLY A 40 -4.03 -3.71 -11.63
N VAL A 41 -3.60 -4.98 -11.54
CA VAL A 41 -2.81 -5.66 -12.58
C VAL A 41 -3.60 -5.78 -13.89
N ILE A 42 -4.87 -6.16 -13.82
CA ILE A 42 -5.74 -6.23 -15.01
C ILE A 42 -5.91 -4.85 -15.66
N GLY A 43 -6.07 -3.80 -14.85
CA GLY A 43 -6.10 -2.42 -15.33
C GLY A 43 -4.79 -2.01 -16.00
N ALA A 44 -3.64 -2.32 -15.39
CA ALA A 44 -2.32 -2.06 -15.96
C ALA A 44 -2.10 -2.78 -17.29
N ALA A 45 -2.54 -4.05 -17.40
CA ALA A 45 -2.48 -4.80 -18.65
C ALA A 45 -3.36 -4.16 -19.75
N ALA A 46 -4.55 -3.67 -19.40
CA ALA A 46 -5.42 -2.96 -20.34
C ALA A 46 -4.81 -1.63 -20.81
N VAL A 47 -4.20 -0.86 -19.91
CA VAL A 47 -3.44 0.36 -20.25
C VAL A 47 -2.24 0.01 -21.13
N GLY A 48 -1.50 -1.05 -20.81
CA GLY A 48 -0.38 -1.54 -21.60
C GLY A 48 -0.77 -1.90 -23.03
N ALA A 49 -1.88 -2.62 -23.20
CA ALA A 49 -2.41 -2.94 -24.53
C ALA A 49 -2.77 -1.68 -25.33
N ALA A 50 -3.37 -0.67 -24.68
CA ALA A 50 -3.71 0.60 -25.33
C ALA A 50 -2.47 1.44 -25.72
N LEU A 51 -1.35 1.25 -25.01
CA LEU A 51 -0.08 1.93 -25.25
C LEU A 51 0.92 1.10 -26.06
N GLU A 52 0.53 -0.10 -26.53
CA GLU A 52 1.41 -1.04 -27.22
C GLU A 52 2.66 -1.43 -26.39
N LEU A 53 2.50 -1.50 -25.06
CA LEU A 53 3.53 -1.92 -24.10
C LEU A 53 3.19 -3.32 -23.57
N PRO A 54 3.75 -4.39 -24.18
CA PRO A 54 3.42 -5.76 -23.80
C PRO A 54 4.06 -6.20 -22.48
N ASP A 55 5.15 -5.56 -22.06
CA ASP A 55 5.92 -5.96 -20.88
C ASP A 55 5.92 -4.81 -19.85
N ILE A 56 5.27 -5.03 -18.70
CA ILE A 56 5.02 -4.01 -17.68
C ILE A 56 5.27 -4.59 -16.29
N VAL A 57 5.93 -3.81 -15.44
CA VAL A 57 5.91 -4.02 -13.98
C VAL A 57 4.86 -3.10 -13.39
N SER A 58 3.76 -3.66 -12.88
CA SER A 58 2.78 -2.89 -12.12
C SER A 58 3.21 -2.81 -10.67
N ALA A 59 3.13 -1.62 -10.09
CA ALA A 59 3.57 -1.31 -8.74
C ALA A 59 2.52 -0.43 -8.06
N ASP A 60 1.95 -0.90 -6.95
CA ASP A 60 0.95 -0.18 -6.15
C ASP A 60 1.45 0.00 -4.72
N VAL A 61 1.72 1.24 -4.33
CA VAL A 61 2.19 1.59 -2.98
C VAL A 61 1.01 2.17 -2.20
N GLY A 62 0.52 1.40 -1.24
CA GLY A 62 -0.51 1.81 -0.31
C GLY A 62 0.04 2.41 0.99
N GLY A 63 -0.84 2.55 1.98
CA GLY A 63 -0.46 2.94 3.34
C GLY A 63 0.23 1.82 4.14
N THR A 64 0.06 0.56 3.76
CA THR A 64 0.55 -0.58 4.54
C THR A 64 1.43 -1.52 3.71
N THR A 65 1.08 -1.73 2.45
CA THR A 65 1.70 -2.70 1.56
C THR A 65 2.16 -2.07 0.26
N PHE A 66 3.12 -2.75 -0.36
CA PHE A 66 3.60 -2.48 -1.70
C PHE A 66 3.42 -3.74 -2.52
N ASP A 67 2.54 -3.67 -3.51
CA ASP A 67 2.14 -4.79 -4.35
C ASP A 67 2.76 -4.66 -5.74
N VAL A 68 3.46 -5.71 -6.19
CA VAL A 68 4.17 -5.74 -7.47
C VAL A 68 3.74 -6.97 -8.28
N ALA A 69 3.51 -6.78 -9.58
CA ALA A 69 3.26 -7.87 -10.50
C ALA A 69 3.93 -7.63 -11.86
N LEU A 70 4.24 -8.73 -12.55
CA LEU A 70 4.78 -8.72 -13.90
C LEU A 70 3.66 -9.05 -14.90
N ILE A 71 3.54 -8.21 -15.91
CA ILE A 71 2.76 -8.44 -17.12
C ILE A 71 3.79 -8.68 -18.23
N ALA A 72 3.68 -9.82 -18.91
CA ALA A 72 4.61 -10.21 -19.97
C ALA A 72 3.84 -10.62 -21.22
N GLY A 73 4.21 -10.07 -22.38
CA GLY A 73 3.48 -10.31 -23.63
C GLY A 73 2.00 -9.93 -23.55
N GLY A 74 1.66 -8.87 -22.81
CA GLY A 74 0.30 -8.34 -22.63
C GLY A 74 -0.58 -9.17 -21.68
N ARG A 75 -0.02 -10.13 -20.93
CA ARG A 75 -0.76 -11.00 -20.02
C ARG A 75 -0.15 -10.97 -18.62
N SER A 76 -1.02 -10.90 -17.61
CA SER A 76 -0.61 -11.11 -16.22
C SER A 76 -0.13 -12.54 -16.02
N LEU A 77 0.92 -12.72 -15.21
CA LEU A 77 1.33 -14.05 -14.78
C LEU A 77 0.34 -14.59 -13.74
N GLU A 78 0.12 -15.90 -13.76
CA GLU A 78 -0.75 -16.61 -12.83
C GLU A 78 0.01 -17.72 -12.12
N GLN A 79 -0.39 -18.00 -10.88
CA GLN A 79 0.09 -19.13 -10.09
C GLN A 79 -1.09 -19.99 -9.60
N SER A 80 -0.88 -21.30 -9.54
CA SER A 80 -1.90 -22.27 -9.13
C SER A 80 -2.15 -22.34 -7.63
N SER A 81 -1.24 -21.74 -6.85
CA SER A 81 -1.34 -21.66 -5.39
C SER A 81 -0.66 -20.41 -4.87
N THR A 82 -1.07 -19.93 -3.70
CA THR A 82 -0.41 -18.84 -2.98
C THR A 82 -0.28 -19.18 -1.50
N ARG A 83 0.29 -18.28 -0.69
CA ARG A 83 0.42 -18.46 0.76
C ARG A 83 -0.15 -17.26 1.50
N ILE A 84 -1.24 -17.46 2.24
CA ILE A 84 -1.90 -16.43 3.03
C ILE A 84 -1.68 -16.72 4.50
N ASN A 85 -1.13 -15.76 5.26
CA ASN A 85 -0.79 -15.93 6.67
C ASN A 85 -0.04 -17.25 6.96
N ARG A 86 1.01 -17.52 6.16
CA ARG A 86 1.83 -18.74 6.19
C ARG A 86 1.10 -20.06 5.85
N ARG A 87 -0.16 -20.02 5.41
CA ARG A 87 -0.95 -21.20 5.03
C ARG A 87 -1.02 -21.31 3.50
N PRO A 88 -0.73 -22.47 2.90
CA PRO A 88 -0.87 -22.67 1.47
C PRO A 88 -2.36 -22.64 1.09
N VAL A 89 -2.67 -21.98 -0.02
CA VAL A 89 -4.00 -21.88 -0.60
C VAL A 89 -3.92 -22.30 -2.07
N LEU A 90 -4.63 -23.36 -2.42
CA LEU A 90 -4.65 -23.96 -3.76
C LEU A 90 -5.74 -23.31 -4.63
N GLN A 91 -5.64 -22.00 -4.81
CA GLN A 91 -6.56 -21.21 -5.61
C GLN A 91 -5.75 -20.50 -6.70
N PRO A 92 -6.10 -20.67 -7.99
CA PRO A 92 -5.54 -19.86 -9.07
C PRO A 92 -5.68 -18.37 -8.76
N THR A 93 -4.56 -17.66 -8.86
CA THR A 93 -4.44 -16.23 -8.57
C THR A 93 -3.42 -15.59 -9.50
N ILE A 94 -3.57 -14.30 -9.76
CA ILE A 94 -2.51 -13.50 -10.38
C ILE A 94 -1.27 -13.57 -9.48
N ASP A 95 -0.11 -13.64 -10.10
CA ASP A 95 1.17 -13.62 -9.43
C ASP A 95 1.52 -12.19 -8.98
N ILE A 96 1.28 -11.92 -7.69
CA ILE A 96 1.51 -10.63 -7.05
C ILE A 96 2.40 -10.87 -5.85
N VAL A 97 3.51 -10.14 -5.81
CA VAL A 97 4.40 -10.08 -4.67
C VAL A 97 4.01 -8.87 -3.83
N SER A 98 3.67 -9.11 -2.57
CA SER A 98 3.35 -8.06 -1.60
C SER A 98 4.45 -7.95 -0.56
N ILE A 99 4.95 -6.74 -0.36
CA ILE A 99 5.95 -6.41 0.66
C ILE A 99 5.30 -5.47 1.68
N GLY A 100 5.65 -5.64 2.96
CA GLY A 100 5.21 -4.75 4.05
C GLY A 100 5.94 -3.40 4.03
N ALA A 101 5.75 -2.64 2.96
CA ALA A 101 6.33 -1.33 2.75
C ALA A 101 5.25 -0.41 2.18
N GLY A 102 4.99 0.72 2.83
CA GLY A 102 3.98 1.68 2.38
C GLY A 102 4.14 3.01 3.12
N GLY A 103 3.22 3.96 2.89
CA GLY A 103 3.29 5.28 3.54
C GLY A 103 3.28 5.21 5.08
N GLY A 104 2.54 4.28 5.65
CA GLY A 104 2.49 4.06 7.10
C GLY A 104 3.60 3.16 7.64
N SER A 105 4.57 2.72 6.84
CA SER A 105 5.68 1.92 7.35
C SER A 105 6.47 2.72 8.39
N ILE A 106 6.70 2.09 9.54
CA ILE A 106 7.33 2.73 10.69
C ILE A 106 8.84 2.73 10.51
N ALA A 107 9.46 3.88 10.72
CA ALA A 107 10.90 4.04 10.85
C ALA A 107 11.33 3.75 12.29
N TRP A 108 12.33 2.90 12.46
CA TRP A 108 12.86 2.52 13.77
C TRP A 108 14.35 2.23 13.67
N ILE A 109 15.03 2.25 14.82
CA ILE A 109 16.47 2.00 14.91
C ILE A 109 16.67 0.62 15.53
N ASP A 110 17.44 -0.22 14.84
CA ASP A 110 17.73 -1.56 15.33
C ASP A 110 18.77 -1.57 16.46
N ALA A 111 18.97 -2.76 17.06
CA ALA A 111 19.91 -2.93 18.16
C ALA A 111 21.38 -2.63 17.77
N GLU A 112 21.68 -2.59 16.48
CA GLU A 112 23.01 -2.27 15.93
C GLU A 112 23.16 -0.77 15.60
N GLY A 113 22.11 0.02 15.82
CA GLY A 113 22.08 1.46 15.52
C GLY A 113 21.75 1.80 14.07
N GLY A 114 21.27 0.82 13.29
CA GLY A 114 20.87 1.02 11.90
C GLY A 114 19.41 1.48 11.77
N LEU A 115 19.15 2.45 10.88
CA LEU A 115 17.80 2.85 10.51
C LEU A 115 17.12 1.74 9.68
N ARG A 116 15.89 1.38 10.05
CA ARG A 116 15.05 0.38 9.39
C ARG A 116 13.67 0.95 9.12
N ILE A 117 13.05 0.51 8.03
CA ILE A 117 11.70 0.91 7.61
C ILE A 117 10.82 -0.33 7.50
N GLY A 118 9.73 -0.36 8.27
CA GLY A 118 8.87 -1.54 8.37
C GLY A 118 9.59 -2.76 8.99
N PRO A 119 8.99 -3.97 8.92
CA PRO A 119 7.71 -4.28 8.26
C PRO A 119 6.46 -3.82 9.04
N GLN A 120 6.63 -3.26 10.24
CA GLN A 120 5.54 -2.69 11.03
C GLN A 120 4.94 -1.47 10.31
N SER A 121 3.63 -1.30 10.44
CA SER A 121 2.91 -0.18 9.85
C SER A 121 1.96 0.44 10.87
N ALA A 122 1.89 1.78 10.86
CA ALA A 122 0.95 2.57 11.65
C ALA A 122 -0.52 2.45 11.19
N GLN A 123 -0.76 1.73 10.08
CA GLN A 123 -2.05 1.54 9.44
C GLN A 123 -2.71 2.89 9.08
N ALA A 124 -4.05 2.92 8.96
CA ALA A 124 -4.80 4.16 8.80
C ALA A 124 -5.16 4.83 10.12
N VAL A 125 -5.31 4.05 11.21
CA VAL A 125 -5.63 4.51 12.56
C VAL A 125 -4.81 3.67 13.56
N PRO A 126 -3.99 4.28 14.42
CA PRO A 126 -3.81 5.73 14.61
C PRO A 126 -3.06 6.42 13.44
N GLY A 127 -2.46 5.65 12.53
CA GLY A 127 -1.83 6.17 11.31
C GLY A 127 -0.52 6.94 11.55
N PRO A 128 0.10 7.44 10.47
CA PRO A 128 1.17 8.43 10.54
C PRO A 128 0.87 9.56 11.52
N ALA A 129 1.88 10.07 12.22
CA ALA A 129 1.69 11.14 13.19
C ALA A 129 1.06 12.39 12.54
N CYS A 130 1.40 12.67 11.28
CA CYS A 130 0.86 13.75 10.48
C CYS A 130 -0.65 13.62 10.20
N TYR A 131 -1.28 12.47 10.45
CA TYR A 131 -2.75 12.37 10.33
C TYR A 131 -3.47 13.01 11.51
N GLY A 132 -2.79 13.29 12.63
CA GLY A 132 -3.39 13.91 13.80
C GLY A 132 -4.37 12.99 14.55
N LEU A 133 -4.34 11.68 14.30
CA LEU A 133 -5.25 10.68 14.90
C LEU A 133 -4.62 9.94 16.09
N GLY A 134 -3.57 10.49 16.69
CA GLY A 134 -2.87 9.91 17.84
C GLY A 134 -1.67 9.04 17.48
N GLY A 135 -1.21 9.05 16.23
CA GLY A 135 0.02 8.37 15.82
C GLY A 135 1.26 8.95 16.52
N THR A 136 2.15 8.07 16.98
CA THR A 136 3.35 8.45 17.76
C THR A 136 4.66 8.01 17.12
N ASP A 137 4.61 7.05 16.20
CA ASP A 137 5.79 6.53 15.52
C ASP A 137 6.10 7.36 14.28
N ALA A 138 7.38 7.52 13.95
CA ALA A 138 7.80 8.14 12.70
C ALA A 138 7.50 7.20 11.52
N THR A 139 6.91 7.71 10.44
CA THR A 139 6.57 6.92 9.24
C THR A 139 7.09 7.51 7.94
N VAL A 140 7.00 6.75 6.85
CA VAL A 140 7.32 7.21 5.49
C VAL A 140 6.47 8.43 5.11
N THR A 141 5.17 8.44 5.42
CA THR A 141 4.28 9.57 5.14
C THR A 141 4.68 10.82 5.94
N ASP A 142 5.10 10.67 7.20
CA ASP A 142 5.61 11.80 8.00
C ASP A 142 6.83 12.44 7.32
N ALA A 143 7.75 11.60 6.81
CA ALA A 143 8.93 12.09 6.09
C ALA A 143 8.55 12.77 4.77
N GLN A 144 7.58 12.23 4.02
CA GLN A 144 7.07 12.85 2.79
C GLN A 144 6.46 14.23 3.04
N VAL A 145 5.72 14.40 4.14
CA VAL A 145 5.17 15.70 4.55
C VAL A 145 6.29 16.68 4.89
N LEU A 146 7.27 16.24 5.68
CA LEU A 146 8.36 17.10 6.11
C LEU A 146 9.25 17.58 4.95
N LEU A 147 9.50 16.69 3.98
CA LEU A 147 10.26 16.96 2.75
C LEU A 147 9.46 17.71 1.68
N GLY A 148 8.15 17.90 1.88
CA GLY A 148 7.28 18.64 0.97
C GLY A 148 6.84 17.84 -0.26
N TYR A 149 6.92 16.50 -0.23
CA TYR A 149 6.35 15.64 -1.29
C TYR A 149 4.82 15.63 -1.22
N LEU A 150 4.28 15.78 -0.01
CA LEU A 150 2.85 15.92 0.24
C LEU A 150 2.55 17.34 0.72
N ASP A 151 1.55 17.96 0.11
CA ASP A 151 0.99 19.24 0.54
C ASP A 151 0.08 19.02 1.77
N PRO A 152 0.44 19.55 2.95
CA PRO A 152 -0.34 19.36 4.17
C PRO A 152 -1.76 19.91 4.10
N ASP A 153 -1.98 20.95 3.28
CA ASP A 153 -3.27 21.65 3.19
C ASP A 153 -4.18 21.08 2.10
N ASN A 154 -3.68 20.13 1.30
CA ASN A 154 -4.38 19.60 0.13
C ASN A 154 -4.44 18.06 0.09
N TYR A 155 -4.27 17.38 1.22
CA TYR A 155 -4.34 15.93 1.27
C TYR A 155 -5.76 15.39 1.09
N LEU A 156 -5.90 14.28 0.33
CA LEU A 156 -7.18 13.63 -0.01
C LEU A 156 -8.24 14.60 -0.57
N SER A 157 -7.84 15.55 -1.43
CA SER A 157 -8.71 16.61 -1.94
C SER A 157 -9.25 17.51 -0.83
N LYS A 158 -8.37 17.92 0.10
CA LYS A 158 -8.67 18.77 1.27
C LYS A 158 -9.60 18.13 2.31
N ARG A 159 -9.82 16.82 2.25
CA ARG A 159 -10.63 16.10 3.25
C ARG A 159 -9.89 15.86 4.55
N MET A 160 -8.57 16.02 4.55
CA MET A 160 -7.70 15.87 5.71
C MET A 160 -6.61 16.93 5.62
N VAL A 161 -6.39 17.66 6.71
CA VAL A 161 -5.24 18.56 6.88
C VAL A 161 -4.17 17.79 7.63
N LEU A 162 -2.95 17.76 7.11
CA LEU A 162 -1.85 17.03 7.72
C LEU A 162 -1.14 17.91 8.76
N ASP A 163 -0.87 17.34 9.93
CA ASP A 163 -0.10 17.99 10.99
C ASP A 163 1.40 17.83 10.73
N ARG A 164 1.98 18.80 10.01
CA ARG A 164 3.42 18.84 9.75
C ARG A 164 4.26 18.93 11.04
N ALA A 165 3.75 19.57 12.09
CA ALA A 165 4.47 19.69 13.35
C ALA A 165 4.52 18.34 14.10
N ALA A 166 3.45 17.54 14.01
CA ALA A 166 3.46 16.17 14.51
C ALA A 166 4.50 15.30 13.78
N ALA A 167 4.57 15.37 12.44
CA ALA A 167 5.60 14.69 11.66
C ALA A 167 7.02 15.09 12.08
N GLU A 168 7.27 16.40 12.17
CA GLU A 168 8.56 16.93 12.62
C GLU A 168 8.95 16.39 14.00
N ARG A 169 8.01 16.40 14.95
CA ARG A 169 8.26 15.94 16.32
C ARG A 169 8.66 14.47 16.34
N VAL A 170 7.91 13.58 15.70
CA VAL A 170 8.21 12.14 15.76
C VAL A 170 9.50 11.79 15.00
N ILE A 171 9.77 12.41 13.85
CA ILE A 171 11.03 12.16 13.13
C ILE A 171 12.22 12.66 13.94
N ARG A 172 12.07 13.82 14.61
CA ARG A 172 13.11 14.36 15.47
C ARG A 172 13.46 13.41 16.61
N THR A 173 12.46 12.97 17.37
CA THR A 173 12.69 12.18 18.60
C THR A 173 13.04 10.73 18.32
N GLU A 174 12.41 10.11 17.31
CA GLU A 174 12.56 8.67 17.07
C GLU A 174 13.72 8.34 16.11
N VAL A 175 14.17 9.30 15.29
CA VAL A 175 15.17 9.05 14.23
C VAL A 175 16.34 10.03 14.26
N ALA A 176 16.08 11.34 14.21
CA ALA A 176 17.14 12.32 14.04
C ALA A 176 18.07 12.41 15.27
N GLU A 177 17.49 12.60 16.46
CA GLU A 177 18.25 12.71 17.71
C GLU A 177 19.03 11.42 18.05
N PRO A 178 18.43 10.21 17.98
CA PRO A 178 19.16 8.99 18.28
C PRO A 178 20.32 8.68 17.30
N LEU A 179 20.20 9.09 16.04
CA LEU A 179 21.25 8.90 15.03
C LEU A 179 22.23 10.08 14.94
N GLY A 180 21.99 11.18 15.68
CA GLY A 180 22.80 12.39 15.61
C GLY A 180 22.74 13.10 14.25
N LEU A 181 21.60 12.99 13.56
CA LEU A 181 21.36 13.58 12.25
C LEU A 181 20.59 14.90 12.37
N ASP A 182 20.73 15.77 11.37
CA ASP A 182 19.78 16.86 11.21
C ASP A 182 18.40 16.30 10.79
N LEU A 183 17.36 17.07 11.08
CA LEU A 183 15.98 16.64 10.88
C LEU A 183 15.67 16.29 9.41
N ILE A 184 16.21 17.05 8.46
CA ILE A 184 15.93 16.84 7.03
C ILE A 184 16.71 15.65 6.51
N ALA A 185 17.97 15.47 6.92
CA ALA A 185 18.74 14.27 6.60
C ALA A 185 18.10 13.00 7.16
N ALA A 186 17.56 13.04 8.38
CA ALA A 186 16.80 11.93 8.95
C ALA A 186 15.57 11.58 8.10
N ALA A 187 14.77 12.60 7.71
CA ALA A 187 13.62 12.40 6.84
C ALA A 187 14.02 11.86 5.45
N GLN A 188 15.12 12.35 4.87
CA GLN A 188 15.66 11.82 3.61
C GLN A 188 16.10 10.36 3.75
N GLY A 189 16.73 10.00 4.87
CA GLY A 189 17.11 8.62 5.19
C GLY A 189 15.91 7.68 5.22
N ILE A 190 14.78 8.13 5.80
CA ILE A 190 13.52 7.38 5.83
C ILE A 190 12.98 7.10 4.42
N ILE A 191 13.12 8.04 3.49
CA ILE A 191 12.64 7.87 2.09
C ILE A 191 13.62 7.04 1.25
N HIS A 192 14.91 7.11 1.55
CA HIS A 192 15.94 6.43 0.77
C HIS A 192 15.99 4.92 1.02
N LEU A 193 15.65 4.48 2.23
CA LEU A 193 15.66 3.09 2.67
C LEU A 193 14.32 2.39 2.43
#